data_AF-A0A4R1GJY0-F1
#
_entry.id   AF-A0A4R1GJY0-F1
#
_cell.length_a   1.000
_cell.length_b   1.000
_cell.length_c   1.000
_cell.angle_alpha   90.00
_cell.angle_beta   90.00
_cell.angle_gamma   90.00
#
_symmetry.space_group_name_H-M   'P 1'
#
loop_
_entity.id
_entity.type
_entity.pdbx_description
1 polymer ?
#
loop_
_entity_poly.entity_id
_entity_poly.type
_entity_poly.pdbx_seq_one_letter_code
_entity_poly.pdbx_strand_id
1 'polypeptide(L)'
;MKFFLPYWEDWVHKDFDPLTDSYSGGYENSIFAHEIYSPPPYDGVLVSLGMFELKLKLIKENGKPKIRGFSNIKDYLRTKGKLPVLGDCGAFTYVNEKRPPLSVEKAASHYHLLGFDYGISVDHICCETVTVERGKEKEFKFVDLKETGKGKLKLTLSTDELEERRQLSLQNAREFLKLSKNASFIPVGAAQGYSVETYIDSVKELVRYGYTFIAIGGLVPRRTDFIKELLKKLAEEVDLEGVRVHLLGVLREELLPEMVKWGIFSFDSASYLRKAWLKAKENYLGIDYKWYASIRVPDSRNPRLKKKIMRSNLSPSDIYEQEQKILRALREYDSGKVKELDALIEDVMTYDRLFFREEFKEGKYEKLYRELLESKVWRECSCPVCRKLGIDVVIFRGSNRNKRRGFHNTYVFYGRLNEFLK
;
A
#
# COMPACT_ATOMS: atom_id res chain seq x y z
N MET A 1 -12.32 -12.58 9.72
CA MET A 1 -11.85 -11.58 8.74
C MET A 1 -10.35 -11.76 8.47
N LYS A 2 -9.89 -11.57 7.22
CA LYS A 2 -8.48 -11.77 6.79
C LYS A 2 -7.87 -10.49 6.23
N PHE A 3 -6.59 -10.25 6.52
CA PHE A 3 -5.86 -9.07 6.05
C PHE A 3 -4.85 -9.42 4.96
N PHE A 4 -5.01 -8.84 3.77
CA PHE A 4 -4.07 -8.97 2.65
C PHE A 4 -3.17 -7.75 2.57
N LEU A 5 -1.86 -7.96 2.38
CA LEU A 5 -0.93 -6.88 2.10
C LEU A 5 -0.76 -6.70 0.58
N PRO A 6 -1.13 -5.55 -0.01
CA PRO A 6 -0.79 -5.23 -1.39
C PRO A 6 0.72 -5.12 -1.57
N TYR A 7 1.25 -5.87 -2.52
CA TYR A 7 2.68 -5.91 -2.83
C TYR A 7 3.07 -4.85 -3.86
N TRP A 8 4.08 -4.02 -3.57
CA TRP A 8 4.55 -2.95 -4.47
C TRP A 8 6.09 -2.89 -4.63
N GLU A 9 6.76 -4.06 -4.59
CA GLU A 9 8.23 -4.20 -4.47
C GLU A 9 8.79 -3.63 -3.15
N ASP A 10 8.03 -3.82 -2.08
CA ASP A 10 8.34 -3.27 -0.75
C ASP A 10 9.27 -4.14 0.10
N TRP A 11 9.95 -5.13 -0.50
CA TRP A 11 11.01 -5.90 0.17
C TRP A 11 12.23 -5.02 0.55
N VAL A 12 13.07 -5.56 1.43
CA VAL A 12 14.27 -4.90 1.96
C VAL A 12 15.51 -5.79 1.79
N HIS A 13 16.73 -5.29 1.98
CA HIS A 13 17.97 -6.05 1.76
C HIS A 13 18.39 -6.82 3.02
N LYS A 14 18.71 -8.11 2.93
CA LYS A 14 19.05 -8.97 4.09
C LYS A 14 20.30 -8.49 4.84
N ASP A 15 21.31 -8.06 4.10
CA ASP A 15 22.62 -7.59 4.59
C ASP A 15 22.66 -6.13 5.06
N PHE A 16 21.51 -5.43 5.08
CA PHE A 16 21.48 -4.02 5.45
C PHE A 16 22.15 -3.74 6.80
N ASP A 17 23.20 -2.91 6.77
CA ASP A 17 23.89 -2.38 7.94
C ASP A 17 23.40 -0.95 8.24
N PRO A 18 22.68 -0.73 9.35
CA PRO A 18 22.24 0.60 9.72
C PRO A 18 23.40 1.53 10.09
N LEU A 19 24.56 1.03 10.53
CA LEU A 19 25.67 1.90 10.95
C LEU A 19 26.24 2.68 9.77
N THR A 20 26.49 1.99 8.66
CA THR A 20 27.07 2.56 7.44
C THR A 20 26.05 2.91 6.35
N ASP A 21 24.76 2.56 6.56
CA ASP A 21 23.69 2.62 5.56
C ASP A 21 24.02 1.84 4.26
N SER A 22 24.81 0.76 4.39
CA SER A 22 25.25 -0.08 3.27
C SER A 22 24.39 -1.34 3.10
N TYR A 23 24.31 -1.80 1.85
CA TYR A 23 23.66 -3.04 1.40
C TYR A 23 24.09 -3.32 -0.03
N SER A 24 24.00 -4.57 -0.47
CA SER A 24 24.43 -4.99 -1.81
C SER A 24 23.34 -5.72 -2.60
N GLY A 25 23.54 -5.86 -3.91
CA GLY A 25 22.66 -6.64 -4.78
C GLY A 25 21.27 -6.05 -5.00
N GLY A 26 20.36 -6.89 -5.49
CA GLY A 26 18.96 -6.58 -5.76
C GLY A 26 18.02 -7.62 -5.15
N TYR A 27 17.19 -8.23 -5.99
CA TYR A 27 16.14 -9.14 -5.55
C TYR A 27 16.69 -10.42 -4.90
N GLU A 28 17.84 -10.91 -5.34
CA GLU A 28 18.54 -12.07 -4.78
C GLU A 28 18.92 -11.87 -3.30
N ASN A 29 19.18 -10.63 -2.89
CA ASN A 29 19.47 -10.25 -1.51
C ASN A 29 18.24 -9.62 -0.81
N SER A 30 17.06 -9.70 -1.43
CA SER A 30 15.83 -9.22 -0.80
C SER A 30 15.40 -10.12 0.36
N ILE A 31 14.63 -9.57 1.28
CA ILE A 31 13.87 -10.27 2.31
C ILE A 31 12.49 -9.60 2.47
N PHE A 32 11.44 -10.40 2.49
CA PHE A 32 10.05 -9.93 2.64
C PHE A 32 9.64 -9.86 4.12
N ALA A 33 8.57 -9.11 4.42
CA ALA A 33 8.07 -9.00 5.79
C ALA A 33 7.68 -10.36 6.39
N HIS A 34 7.04 -11.23 5.61
CA HIS A 34 6.66 -12.59 6.05
C HIS A 34 7.86 -13.55 6.19
N GLU A 35 9.05 -13.16 5.75
CA GLU A 35 10.30 -13.87 6.04
C GLU A 35 10.98 -13.37 7.32
N ILE A 36 10.69 -12.13 7.74
CA ILE A 36 11.22 -11.51 8.96
C ILE A 36 10.39 -11.92 10.19
N TYR A 37 9.07 -12.00 10.05
CA TYR A 37 8.17 -12.32 11.16
C TYR A 37 7.65 -13.76 11.09
N SER A 38 7.52 -14.37 12.27
CA SER A 38 6.86 -15.66 12.46
C SER A 38 5.91 -15.55 13.66
N PRO A 39 4.58 -15.61 13.47
CA PRO A 39 3.87 -15.72 12.19
C PRO A 39 3.99 -14.46 11.30
N PRO A 40 3.68 -14.53 9.99
CA PRO A 40 3.62 -13.37 9.10
C PRO A 40 2.66 -12.27 9.61
N PRO A 41 2.91 -10.98 9.31
CA PRO A 41 2.08 -9.87 9.81
C PRO A 41 0.87 -9.57 8.91
N TYR A 42 0.34 -10.58 8.23
CA TYR A 42 -0.83 -10.54 7.34
C TYR A 42 -1.20 -11.98 6.94
N ASP A 43 -2.46 -12.16 6.51
CA ASP A 43 -3.00 -13.46 6.11
C ASP A 43 -2.77 -13.82 4.64
N GLY A 44 -2.40 -12.84 3.79
CA GLY A 44 -2.19 -13.07 2.36
C GLY A 44 -1.52 -11.88 1.67
N VAL A 45 -1.17 -12.06 0.41
CA VAL A 45 -0.54 -11.01 -0.41
C VAL A 45 -1.44 -10.71 -1.61
N LEU A 46 -1.72 -9.43 -1.87
CA LEU A 46 -2.42 -8.99 -3.08
C LEU A 46 -1.39 -8.49 -4.10
N VAL A 47 -1.45 -9.00 -5.34
CA VAL A 47 -0.57 -8.57 -6.43
C VAL A 47 -1.40 -8.11 -7.62
N SER A 48 -1.19 -6.87 -8.03
CA SER A 48 -1.85 -6.29 -9.19
C SER A 48 -1.13 -6.67 -10.49
N LEU A 49 -1.88 -7.13 -11.50
CA LEU A 49 -1.38 -7.36 -12.85
C LEU A 49 -0.86 -6.07 -13.49
N GLY A 50 -1.41 -4.91 -13.13
CA GLY A 50 -0.89 -3.60 -13.54
C GLY A 50 0.54 -3.32 -13.05
N MET A 51 0.98 -3.97 -11.96
CA MET A 51 2.37 -3.92 -11.51
C MET A 51 3.34 -4.48 -12.54
N PHE A 52 2.90 -5.47 -13.31
CA PHE A 52 3.74 -6.16 -14.27
C PHE A 52 4.07 -5.30 -15.48
N GLU A 53 3.15 -4.41 -15.87
CA GLU A 53 3.38 -3.44 -16.94
C GLU A 53 4.21 -2.25 -16.43
N LEU A 54 3.99 -1.80 -15.18
CA LEU A 54 4.63 -0.61 -14.64
C LEU A 54 6.05 -0.82 -14.10
N LYS A 55 6.33 -1.97 -13.47
CA LYS A 55 7.55 -2.16 -12.67
C LYS A 55 8.27 -3.47 -12.91
N LEU A 56 7.53 -4.57 -12.94
CA LEU A 56 8.14 -5.90 -12.90
C LEU A 56 8.54 -6.45 -14.28
N LYS A 57 8.14 -5.76 -15.37
CA LYS A 57 8.31 -6.16 -16.78
C LYS A 57 7.94 -7.63 -16.98
N LEU A 58 6.68 -7.91 -17.30
CA LEU A 58 6.25 -9.24 -17.72
C LEU A 58 7.05 -9.66 -18.97
N ILE A 59 8.01 -10.57 -18.78
CA ILE A 59 8.75 -11.18 -19.90
C ILE A 59 7.99 -12.45 -20.28
N LYS A 60 7.71 -12.60 -21.57
CA LYS A 60 7.20 -13.86 -22.11
C LYS A 60 8.38 -14.72 -22.54
N GLU A 61 8.46 -15.93 -22.00
CA GLU A 61 9.42 -16.93 -22.44
C GLU A 61 8.64 -18.15 -22.93
N ASN A 62 8.82 -18.52 -24.20
CA ASN A 62 8.02 -19.55 -24.88
C ASN A 62 6.50 -19.33 -24.75
N GLY A 63 6.06 -18.07 -24.83
CA GLY A 63 4.64 -17.69 -24.70
C GLY A 63 4.09 -17.66 -23.28
N LYS A 64 4.84 -18.11 -22.26
CA LYS A 64 4.41 -18.12 -20.85
C LYS A 64 4.89 -16.89 -20.10
N PRO A 65 4.06 -16.29 -19.23
CA PRO A 65 4.47 -15.16 -18.40
C PRO A 65 5.50 -15.59 -17.35
N LYS A 66 6.56 -14.79 -17.19
CA LYS A 66 7.50 -14.88 -16.06
C LYS A 66 7.63 -13.54 -15.34
N ILE A 67 7.89 -13.61 -14.03
CA ILE A 67 8.13 -12.46 -13.17
C ILE A 67 9.55 -12.58 -12.63
N ARG A 68 10.46 -11.71 -13.07
CA ARG A 68 11.89 -11.77 -12.66
C ARG A 68 12.50 -13.18 -12.78
N GLY A 69 12.15 -13.91 -13.85
CA GLY A 69 12.63 -15.28 -14.11
C GLY A 69 11.81 -16.40 -13.47
N PHE A 70 10.85 -16.09 -12.60
CA PHE A 70 9.98 -17.07 -11.95
C PHE A 70 8.72 -17.33 -12.76
N SER A 71 8.33 -18.60 -12.91
CA SER A 71 7.08 -19.04 -13.53
C SER A 71 5.91 -19.13 -12.55
N ASN A 72 6.16 -18.98 -11.25
CA ASN A 72 5.15 -19.05 -10.20
C ASN A 72 5.28 -17.85 -9.24
N ILE A 73 4.15 -17.20 -8.94
CA ILE A 73 4.09 -16.01 -8.09
C ILE A 73 4.47 -16.30 -6.64
N LYS A 74 4.15 -17.48 -6.12
CA LYS A 74 4.47 -17.88 -4.75
C LYS A 74 5.96 -18.13 -4.57
N ASP A 75 6.64 -18.62 -5.60
CA ASP A 75 8.09 -18.78 -5.61
C ASP A 75 8.79 -17.41 -5.64
N TYR A 76 8.32 -16.51 -6.51
CA TYR A 76 8.81 -15.13 -6.56
C TYR A 76 8.57 -14.38 -5.24
N LEU A 77 7.44 -14.57 -4.58
CA LEU A 77 7.15 -13.95 -3.30
C LEU A 77 7.74 -14.70 -2.11
N ARG A 78 8.34 -15.88 -2.32
CA ARG A 78 8.86 -16.77 -1.27
C ARG A 78 7.85 -17.07 -0.16
N THR A 79 6.56 -17.20 -0.51
CA THR A 79 5.48 -17.49 0.46
C THR A 79 5.54 -18.91 1.01
N LYS A 80 6.32 -19.80 0.38
CA LYS A 80 6.46 -21.23 0.73
C LYS A 80 5.11 -21.96 0.81
N GLY A 81 4.14 -21.54 0.01
CA GLY A 81 2.77 -22.08 0.00
C GLY A 81 1.94 -21.76 1.25
N LYS A 82 2.46 -20.98 2.21
CA LYS A 82 1.79 -20.67 3.49
C LYS A 82 0.90 -19.45 3.44
N LEU A 83 1.14 -18.55 2.47
CA LEU A 83 0.35 -17.35 2.28
C LEU A 83 -0.33 -17.38 0.91
N PRO A 84 -1.67 -17.30 0.86
CA PRO A 84 -2.38 -17.18 -0.40
C PRO A 84 -2.02 -15.88 -1.12
N VAL A 85 -2.02 -15.95 -2.44
CA VAL A 85 -1.79 -14.81 -3.32
C VAL A 85 -3.08 -14.49 -4.11
N LEU A 86 -3.60 -13.29 -3.88
CA LEU A 86 -4.77 -12.74 -4.56
C LEU A 86 -4.33 -11.85 -5.71
N GLY A 87 -4.76 -12.17 -6.92
CA GLY A 87 -4.51 -11.39 -8.12
C GLY A 87 -5.55 -10.30 -8.32
N ASP A 88 -5.09 -9.07 -8.53
CA ASP A 88 -5.91 -7.90 -8.88
C ASP A 88 -5.61 -7.48 -10.34
N CYS A 89 -6.62 -7.10 -11.13
CA CYS A 89 -6.40 -6.67 -12.52
C CYS A 89 -5.74 -5.29 -12.61
N GLY A 90 -5.77 -4.50 -11.53
CA GLY A 90 -5.06 -3.23 -11.43
C GLY A 90 -5.81 -2.04 -11.98
N ALA A 91 -7.13 -1.99 -11.85
CA ALA A 91 -7.95 -0.91 -12.42
C ALA A 91 -7.58 0.52 -12.03
N PHE A 92 -6.89 0.71 -10.91
CA PHE A 92 -6.33 2.02 -10.56
C PHE A 92 -5.31 2.54 -11.59
N THR A 93 -4.60 1.68 -12.32
CA THR A 93 -3.58 2.12 -13.29
C THR A 93 -4.17 2.61 -14.59
N TYR A 94 -5.41 2.22 -14.91
CA TYR A 94 -6.11 2.57 -16.15
C TYR A 94 -7.45 3.28 -15.92
N VAL A 95 -7.69 3.83 -14.72
CA VAL A 95 -8.94 4.55 -14.38
C VAL A 95 -9.26 5.71 -15.34
N ASN A 96 -8.22 6.31 -15.92
CA ASN A 96 -8.31 7.43 -16.86
C ASN A 96 -8.50 6.99 -18.33
N GLU A 97 -8.38 5.70 -18.62
CA GLU A 97 -8.66 5.17 -19.97
C GLU A 97 -10.17 5.01 -20.15
N LYS A 98 -10.62 4.93 -21.41
CA LYS A 98 -12.03 4.65 -21.74
C LYS A 98 -12.40 3.20 -21.50
N ARG A 99 -11.44 2.28 -21.65
CA ARG A 99 -11.62 0.83 -21.45
C ARG A 99 -10.37 0.21 -20.80
N PRO A 100 -10.51 -0.92 -20.09
CA PRO A 100 -9.35 -1.64 -19.57
C PRO A 100 -8.41 -2.07 -20.72
N PRO A 101 -7.09 -1.84 -20.61
CA PRO A 101 -6.12 -2.32 -21.59
C PRO A 101 -5.85 -3.82 -21.48
N LEU A 102 -6.30 -4.44 -20.38
CA LEU A 102 -6.15 -5.85 -20.09
C LEU A 102 -7.42 -6.61 -20.50
N SER A 103 -7.29 -7.60 -21.40
CA SER A 103 -8.41 -8.47 -21.75
C SER A 103 -8.71 -9.52 -20.68
N VAL A 104 -9.94 -10.03 -20.69
CA VAL A 104 -10.42 -11.04 -19.72
C VAL A 104 -9.62 -12.34 -19.86
N GLU A 105 -9.34 -12.78 -21.08
CA GLU A 105 -8.56 -13.98 -21.38
C GLU A 105 -7.12 -13.84 -20.90
N LYS A 106 -6.50 -12.67 -21.13
CA LYS A 106 -5.13 -12.40 -20.68
C LYS A 106 -5.04 -12.42 -19.17
N ALA A 107 -6.02 -11.84 -18.46
CA ALA A 107 -6.07 -11.87 -17.01
C ALA A 107 -6.20 -13.30 -16.47
N ALA A 108 -7.18 -14.07 -16.95
CA ALA A 108 -7.38 -15.46 -16.54
C ALA A 108 -6.15 -16.34 -16.83
N SER A 109 -5.57 -16.19 -18.03
CA SER A 109 -4.34 -16.87 -18.43
C SER A 109 -3.16 -16.54 -17.50
N HIS A 110 -2.95 -15.26 -17.16
CA HIS A 110 -1.89 -14.87 -16.25
C HIS A 110 -2.06 -15.44 -14.85
N TYR A 111 -3.25 -15.34 -14.25
CA TYR A 111 -3.49 -15.89 -12.92
C TYR A 111 -3.27 -17.41 -12.88
N HIS A 112 -3.74 -18.12 -13.90
CA HIS A 112 -3.57 -19.56 -14.02
C HIS A 112 -2.09 -19.95 -14.18
N LEU A 113 -1.41 -19.38 -15.18
CA LEU A 113 -0.04 -19.75 -15.53
C LEU A 113 0.99 -19.34 -14.47
N LEU A 114 0.73 -18.25 -13.73
CA LEU A 114 1.60 -17.80 -12.64
C LEU A 114 1.26 -18.44 -11.29
N GLY A 115 0.23 -19.29 -11.20
CA GLY A 115 -0.08 -20.03 -9.98
C GLY A 115 -0.61 -19.18 -8.82
N PHE A 116 -1.46 -18.20 -9.13
CA PHE A 116 -2.24 -17.48 -8.12
C PHE A 116 -3.24 -18.41 -7.42
N ASP A 117 -3.60 -18.10 -6.18
CA ASP A 117 -4.65 -18.85 -5.45
C ASP A 117 -6.04 -18.27 -5.73
N TYR A 118 -6.12 -16.95 -5.94
CA TYR A 118 -7.33 -16.21 -6.26
C TYR A 118 -7.07 -15.22 -7.40
N GLY A 119 -8.06 -14.96 -8.25
CA GLY A 119 -7.94 -13.99 -9.35
C GLY A 119 -9.20 -13.13 -9.49
N ILE A 120 -9.05 -11.81 -9.38
CA ILE A 120 -10.13 -10.84 -9.55
C ILE A 120 -10.40 -10.60 -11.03
N SER A 121 -11.67 -10.68 -11.43
CA SER A 121 -12.13 -10.40 -12.79
C SER A 121 -11.79 -8.98 -13.22
N VAL A 122 -11.50 -8.78 -14.51
CA VAL A 122 -11.18 -7.46 -15.07
C VAL A 122 -12.34 -6.48 -14.89
N ASP A 123 -12.13 -5.40 -14.16
CA ASP A 123 -13.13 -4.36 -13.91
C ASP A 123 -12.71 -2.98 -14.43
N HIS A 124 -13.63 -2.04 -14.32
CA HIS A 124 -13.40 -0.62 -14.59
C HIS A 124 -13.99 0.22 -13.46
N ILE A 125 -13.14 0.91 -12.69
CA ILE A 125 -13.58 1.71 -11.55
C ILE A 125 -14.56 2.81 -12.00
N CYS A 126 -15.73 2.88 -11.36
CA CYS A 126 -16.72 3.95 -11.48
C CYS A 126 -16.25 5.22 -10.73
N CYS A 127 -15.15 5.80 -11.19
CA CYS A 127 -14.55 7.00 -10.62
C CYS A 127 -15.25 8.25 -11.15
N GLU A 128 -15.77 9.10 -10.25
CA GLU A 128 -16.51 10.32 -10.62
C GLU A 128 -15.68 11.29 -11.47
N THR A 129 -14.36 11.29 -11.29
CA THR A 129 -13.48 12.16 -12.06
C THR A 129 -12.32 11.40 -12.67
N VAL A 130 -11.97 11.75 -13.91
CA VAL A 130 -10.80 11.24 -14.62
C VAL A 130 -9.97 12.39 -15.17
N THR A 131 -8.69 12.13 -15.41
CA THR A 131 -7.77 13.10 -16.03
C THR A 131 -7.26 12.55 -17.35
N VAL A 132 -7.59 13.23 -18.45
CA VAL A 132 -7.28 12.81 -19.81
C VAL A 132 -6.44 13.86 -20.54
N GLU A 133 -5.85 13.48 -21.66
CA GLU A 133 -5.18 14.41 -22.57
C GLU A 133 -6.20 15.14 -23.45
N ARG A 134 -5.87 16.36 -23.89
CA ARG A 134 -6.73 17.11 -24.80
C ARG A 134 -6.95 16.34 -26.11
N GLY A 135 -8.19 16.28 -26.57
CA GLY A 135 -8.66 15.48 -27.70
C GLY A 135 -9.35 14.19 -27.27
N LYS A 136 -8.93 13.57 -26.16
CA LYS A 136 -9.51 12.31 -25.66
C LYS A 136 -10.83 12.50 -24.92
N GLU A 137 -11.16 13.72 -24.49
CA GLU A 137 -12.43 14.00 -23.80
C GLU A 137 -13.66 13.59 -24.63
N LYS A 138 -13.54 13.57 -25.96
CA LYS A 138 -14.58 13.16 -26.90
C LYS A 138 -14.98 11.68 -26.78
N GLU A 139 -14.14 10.86 -26.16
CA GLU A 139 -14.41 9.44 -25.94
C GLU A 139 -15.31 9.20 -24.70
N PHE A 140 -15.51 10.23 -23.87
CA PHE A 140 -16.19 10.12 -22.58
C PHE A 140 -17.49 10.92 -22.56
N LYS A 141 -18.47 10.44 -21.79
CA LYS A 141 -19.65 11.24 -21.41
C LYS A 141 -19.37 11.92 -20.06
N PHE A 142 -19.44 13.25 -20.03
CA PHE A 142 -19.11 14.05 -18.85
C PHE A 142 -20.07 15.23 -18.68
N VAL A 143 -20.21 15.71 -17.45
CA VAL A 143 -21.09 16.84 -17.08
C VAL A 143 -20.32 18.12 -16.75
N ASP A 144 -19.03 18.02 -16.45
CA ASP A 144 -18.15 19.16 -16.18
C ASP A 144 -16.74 18.86 -16.68
N LEU A 145 -16.03 19.91 -17.10
CA LEU A 145 -14.67 19.85 -17.63
C LEU A 145 -13.86 21.02 -17.09
N LYS A 146 -12.68 20.72 -16.57
CA LYS A 146 -11.72 21.71 -16.08
C LYS A 146 -10.36 21.49 -16.70
N GLU A 147 -9.77 22.56 -17.24
CA GLU A 147 -8.38 22.50 -17.65
C GLU A 147 -7.47 22.37 -16.43
N THR A 148 -6.50 21.47 -16.53
CA THR A 148 -5.43 21.32 -15.56
C THR A 148 -4.11 21.74 -16.20
N GLY A 149 -3.12 22.08 -15.37
CA GLY A 149 -1.79 22.43 -15.90
C GLY A 149 -1.19 21.29 -16.73
N LYS A 150 -0.41 21.66 -17.76
CA LYS A 150 0.33 20.74 -18.66
C LYS A 150 -0.54 19.98 -19.68
N GLY A 151 -1.57 20.63 -20.25
CA GLY A 151 -2.32 20.10 -21.40
C GLY A 151 -3.25 18.92 -21.09
N LYS A 152 -3.64 18.77 -19.81
CA LYS A 152 -4.54 17.72 -19.34
C LYS A 152 -5.89 18.30 -18.95
N LEU A 153 -6.96 17.54 -19.14
CA LEU A 153 -8.33 17.90 -18.82
C LEU A 153 -8.82 17.01 -17.69
N LYS A 154 -9.40 17.60 -16.65
CA LYS A 154 -10.12 16.88 -15.61
C LYS A 154 -11.60 16.87 -15.97
N LEU A 155 -12.15 15.68 -16.16
CA LEU A 155 -13.56 15.47 -16.48
C LEU A 155 -14.31 14.99 -15.23
N THR A 156 -15.51 15.50 -15.01
CA THR A 156 -16.50 14.92 -14.10
C THR A 156 -17.45 14.08 -14.93
N LEU A 157 -17.38 12.75 -14.79
CA LEU A 157 -18.10 11.81 -15.64
C LEU A 157 -19.61 11.87 -15.37
N SER A 158 -20.41 11.64 -16.41
CA SER A 158 -21.87 11.52 -16.26
C SER A 158 -22.25 10.18 -15.64
N THR A 159 -23.46 10.08 -15.10
CA THR A 159 -24.00 8.80 -14.62
C THR A 159 -24.00 7.73 -15.71
N ASP A 160 -24.30 8.09 -16.96
CA ASP A 160 -24.27 7.18 -18.10
C ASP A 160 -22.88 6.56 -18.34
N GLU A 161 -21.81 7.35 -18.20
CA GLU A 161 -20.43 6.85 -18.32
C GLU A 161 -20.08 5.92 -17.15
N LEU A 162 -20.51 6.26 -15.93
CA LEU A 162 -20.28 5.43 -14.76
C LEU A 162 -21.03 4.10 -14.86
N GLU A 163 -22.24 4.11 -15.43
CA GLU A 163 -23.02 2.91 -15.70
C GLU A 163 -22.41 2.06 -16.81
N GLU A 164 -21.89 2.66 -17.89
CA GLU A 164 -21.13 1.93 -18.92
C GLU A 164 -19.93 1.17 -18.32
N ARG A 165 -19.18 1.81 -17.41
CA ARG A 165 -18.06 1.17 -16.70
C ARG A 165 -18.51 0.04 -15.80
N ARG A 166 -19.65 0.20 -15.10
CA ARG A 166 -20.24 -0.84 -14.25
C ARG A 166 -20.68 -2.04 -15.07
N GLN A 167 -21.42 -1.81 -16.15
CA GLN A 167 -21.90 -2.86 -17.06
C GLN A 167 -20.74 -3.60 -17.73
N LEU A 168 -19.71 -2.89 -18.18
CA LEU A 168 -18.48 -3.52 -18.69
C LEU A 168 -17.84 -4.44 -17.66
N SER A 169 -17.77 -4.01 -16.39
CA SER A 169 -17.23 -4.83 -15.30
C SER A 169 -18.04 -6.12 -15.09
N LEU A 170 -19.38 -6.04 -15.14
CA LEU A 170 -20.26 -7.20 -15.03
C LEU A 170 -20.14 -8.15 -16.23
N GLN A 171 -20.04 -7.62 -17.45
CA GLN A 171 -19.82 -8.39 -18.67
C GLN A 171 -18.49 -9.15 -18.60
N ASN A 172 -17.41 -8.45 -18.25
CA ASN A 172 -16.10 -9.04 -18.05
C ASN A 172 -16.13 -10.11 -16.96
N ALA A 173 -16.81 -9.87 -15.83
CA ALA A 173 -16.93 -10.85 -14.76
C ALA A 173 -17.66 -12.12 -15.23
N ARG A 174 -18.71 -11.99 -16.05
CA ARG A 174 -19.42 -13.15 -16.61
C ARG A 174 -18.55 -13.97 -17.54
N GLU A 175 -17.76 -13.31 -18.39
CA GLU A 175 -16.80 -13.98 -19.27
C GLU A 175 -15.65 -14.62 -18.49
N PHE A 176 -15.09 -13.90 -17.51
CA PHE A 176 -14.00 -14.36 -16.67
C PHE A 176 -14.36 -15.64 -15.93
N LEU A 177 -15.59 -15.74 -15.42
CA LEU A 177 -16.07 -16.94 -14.74
C LEU A 177 -16.10 -18.15 -15.67
N LYS A 178 -16.52 -17.97 -16.93
CA LYS A 178 -16.52 -19.05 -17.94
C LYS A 178 -15.11 -19.52 -18.24
N LEU A 179 -14.17 -18.60 -18.43
CA LEU A 179 -12.77 -18.90 -18.72
C LEU A 179 -12.04 -19.53 -17.52
N SER A 180 -12.53 -19.28 -16.30
CA SER A 180 -11.91 -19.77 -15.07
C SER A 180 -12.39 -21.15 -14.62
N LYS A 181 -13.34 -21.79 -15.32
CA LYS A 181 -13.93 -23.09 -14.91
C LYS A 181 -12.91 -24.20 -14.62
N ASN A 182 -11.81 -24.23 -15.38
CA ASN A 182 -10.73 -25.21 -15.23
C ASN A 182 -9.40 -24.56 -14.80
N ALA A 183 -9.46 -23.33 -14.27
CA ALA A 183 -8.27 -22.64 -13.83
C ALA A 183 -7.77 -23.18 -12.48
N SER A 184 -6.49 -22.93 -12.20
CA SER A 184 -5.83 -23.32 -10.95
C SER A 184 -6.14 -22.38 -9.78
N PHE A 185 -6.86 -21.29 -10.02
CA PHE A 185 -7.21 -20.28 -9.04
C PHE A 185 -8.72 -20.20 -8.85
N ILE A 186 -9.15 -19.70 -7.69
CA ILE A 186 -10.58 -19.42 -7.43
C ILE A 186 -10.91 -18.04 -8.01
N PRO A 187 -11.90 -17.93 -8.93
CA PRO A 187 -12.27 -16.64 -9.51
C PRO A 187 -13.00 -15.77 -8.48
N VAL A 188 -12.68 -14.48 -8.48
CA VAL A 188 -13.27 -13.46 -7.61
C VAL A 188 -13.96 -12.41 -8.47
N GLY A 189 -15.26 -12.23 -8.28
CA GLY A 189 -16.06 -11.27 -9.06
C GLY A 189 -15.83 -9.86 -8.55
N ALA A 190 -15.45 -8.93 -9.44
CA ALA A 190 -15.26 -7.53 -9.08
C ALA A 190 -16.59 -6.75 -9.14
N ALA A 191 -17.09 -6.30 -8.00
CA ALA A 191 -18.24 -5.42 -7.89
C ALA A 191 -17.78 -3.95 -7.92
N GLN A 192 -18.36 -3.18 -8.83
CA GLN A 192 -18.17 -1.73 -8.94
C GLN A 192 -19.51 -1.01 -8.79
N GLY A 193 -19.46 0.28 -8.47
CA GLY A 193 -20.66 1.09 -8.32
C GLY A 193 -20.35 2.56 -8.09
N TYR A 194 -21.34 3.40 -8.35
CA TYR A 194 -21.26 4.85 -8.15
C TYR A 194 -22.24 5.37 -7.08
N SER A 195 -23.28 4.60 -6.76
CA SER A 195 -24.17 4.76 -5.61
C SER A 195 -24.27 3.45 -4.81
N VAL A 196 -24.84 3.48 -3.61
CA VAL A 196 -25.04 2.26 -2.80
C VAL A 196 -25.87 1.24 -3.58
N GLU A 197 -26.98 1.67 -4.18
CA GLU A 197 -27.91 0.83 -4.95
C GLU A 197 -27.21 0.11 -6.10
N THR A 198 -26.33 0.82 -6.81
CA THR A 198 -25.58 0.23 -7.94
C THR A 198 -24.53 -0.79 -7.50
N TYR A 199 -23.97 -0.66 -6.28
CA TYR A 199 -23.13 -1.70 -5.69
C TYR A 199 -23.98 -2.92 -5.30
N ILE A 200 -25.14 -2.72 -4.67
CA ILE A 200 -26.06 -3.81 -4.31
C ILE A 200 -26.44 -4.60 -5.57
N ASP A 201 -26.84 -3.91 -6.63
CA ASP A 201 -27.19 -4.53 -7.92
C ASP A 201 -26.01 -5.33 -8.50
N SER A 202 -24.81 -4.75 -8.50
CA SER A 202 -23.63 -5.44 -9.02
C SER A 202 -23.29 -6.70 -8.22
N VAL A 203 -23.40 -6.67 -6.88
CA VAL A 203 -23.17 -7.86 -6.05
C VAL A 203 -24.26 -8.92 -6.31
N LYS A 204 -25.53 -8.53 -6.43
CA LYS A 204 -26.63 -9.45 -6.78
C LYS A 204 -26.37 -10.15 -8.12
N GLU A 205 -25.93 -9.42 -9.15
CA GLU A 205 -25.60 -10.00 -10.44
C GLU A 205 -24.42 -10.98 -10.36
N LEU A 206 -23.36 -10.66 -9.61
CA LEU A 206 -22.23 -11.58 -9.43
C LEU A 206 -22.64 -12.86 -8.69
N VAL A 207 -23.50 -12.77 -7.66
CA VAL A 207 -24.08 -13.94 -7.00
C VAL A 207 -24.90 -14.77 -8.00
N ARG A 208 -25.75 -14.14 -8.82
CA ARG A 208 -26.53 -14.80 -9.88
C ARG A 208 -25.65 -15.49 -10.93
N TYR A 209 -24.46 -14.94 -11.23
CA TYR A 209 -23.50 -15.59 -12.11
C TYR A 209 -22.87 -16.85 -11.49
N GLY A 210 -22.91 -16.99 -10.16
CA GLY A 210 -22.37 -18.13 -9.43
C GLY A 210 -21.03 -17.86 -8.74
N TYR A 211 -20.65 -16.60 -8.52
CA TYR A 211 -19.46 -16.29 -7.73
C TYR A 211 -19.67 -16.59 -6.25
N THR A 212 -18.74 -17.34 -5.65
CA THR A 212 -18.68 -17.58 -4.18
C THR A 212 -17.64 -16.71 -3.48
N PHE A 213 -16.95 -15.85 -4.24
CA PHE A 213 -16.03 -14.85 -3.72
C PHE A 213 -16.19 -13.58 -4.56
N ILE A 214 -16.48 -12.46 -3.91
CA ILE A 214 -16.69 -11.14 -4.53
C ILE A 214 -15.73 -10.13 -3.91
N ALA A 215 -15.13 -9.28 -4.72
CA ALA A 215 -14.31 -8.14 -4.31
C ALA A 215 -15.04 -6.84 -4.63
N ILE A 216 -15.20 -5.95 -3.65
CA ILE A 216 -15.84 -4.66 -3.83
C ILE A 216 -14.77 -3.59 -4.05
N GLY A 217 -14.70 -3.07 -5.27
CA GLY A 217 -13.73 -2.08 -5.73
C GLY A 217 -14.23 -0.64 -5.61
N GLY A 218 -13.38 0.33 -5.96
CA GLY A 218 -13.78 1.74 -6.07
C GLY A 218 -14.08 2.47 -4.74
N LEU A 219 -13.83 1.82 -3.59
CA LEU A 219 -14.19 2.35 -2.27
C LEU A 219 -13.17 3.32 -1.67
N VAL A 220 -11.91 3.28 -2.10
CA VAL A 220 -10.81 4.12 -1.55
C VAL A 220 -11.18 5.61 -1.43
N PRO A 221 -11.73 6.28 -2.48
CA PRO A 221 -12.10 7.70 -2.39
C PRO A 221 -13.43 7.96 -1.66
N ARG A 222 -14.24 6.94 -1.36
CA ARG A 222 -15.57 7.10 -0.76
C ARG A 222 -15.47 7.46 0.72
N ARG A 223 -16.41 8.25 1.25
CA ARG A 223 -16.46 8.58 2.68
C ARG A 223 -16.79 7.35 3.54
N THR A 224 -16.45 7.40 4.82
CA THR A 224 -16.70 6.29 5.75
C THR A 224 -18.18 5.97 5.86
N ASP A 225 -19.03 7.00 6.00
CA ASP A 225 -20.48 6.80 6.13
C ASP A 225 -21.08 6.10 4.90
N PHE A 226 -20.58 6.40 3.69
CA PHE A 226 -20.98 5.70 2.48
C PHE A 226 -20.66 4.21 2.55
N ILE A 227 -19.45 3.86 3.03
CA ILE A 227 -19.04 2.46 3.15
C ILE A 227 -19.87 1.76 4.24
N LYS A 228 -20.18 2.43 5.37
CA LYS A 228 -21.05 1.88 6.42
C LYS A 228 -22.45 1.58 5.89
N GLU A 229 -23.05 2.54 5.19
CA GLU A 229 -24.35 2.40 4.53
C GLU A 229 -24.32 1.21 3.55
N LEU A 230 -23.29 1.13 2.71
CA LEU A 230 -23.12 0.03 1.76
C LEU A 230 -23.03 -1.34 2.44
N LEU A 231 -22.20 -1.48 3.48
CA LEU A 231 -22.05 -2.75 4.21
C LEU A 231 -23.36 -3.21 4.84
N LYS A 232 -24.08 -2.29 5.48
CA LYS A 232 -25.39 -2.54 6.05
C LYS A 232 -26.38 -2.99 4.97
N LYS A 233 -26.47 -2.26 3.86
CA LYS A 233 -27.39 -2.54 2.75
C LYS A 233 -27.07 -3.86 2.04
N LEU A 234 -25.80 -4.24 1.92
CA LEU A 234 -25.41 -5.55 1.41
C LEU A 234 -25.94 -6.68 2.30
N ALA A 235 -25.79 -6.54 3.61
CA ALA A 235 -26.27 -7.55 4.56
C ALA A 235 -27.81 -7.63 4.61
N GLU A 236 -28.52 -6.53 4.40
CA GLU A 236 -29.99 -6.47 4.42
C GLU A 236 -30.63 -6.95 3.11
N GLU A 237 -30.00 -6.69 1.96
CA GLU A 237 -30.66 -6.83 0.65
C GLU A 237 -30.08 -7.92 -0.24
N VAL A 238 -28.94 -8.53 0.11
CA VAL A 238 -28.27 -9.58 -0.68
C VAL A 238 -28.11 -10.84 0.14
N ASP A 239 -28.54 -11.97 -0.41
CA ASP A 239 -28.20 -13.28 0.14
C ASP A 239 -26.71 -13.57 -0.12
N LEU A 240 -25.92 -13.46 0.95
CA LEU A 240 -24.48 -13.70 0.95
C LEU A 240 -24.13 -15.03 1.63
N GLU A 241 -25.11 -15.92 1.86
CA GLU A 241 -24.83 -17.24 2.42
C GLU A 241 -23.82 -18.00 1.54
N GLY A 242 -22.71 -18.44 2.15
CA GLY A 242 -21.61 -19.10 1.42
C GLY A 242 -20.77 -18.19 0.51
N VAL A 243 -21.06 -16.88 0.45
CA VAL A 243 -20.32 -15.91 -0.37
C VAL A 243 -19.29 -15.17 0.47
N ARG A 244 -18.02 -15.24 0.09
CA ARG A 244 -16.95 -14.45 0.71
C ARG A 244 -16.91 -13.05 0.10
N VAL A 245 -16.75 -12.03 0.93
CA VAL A 245 -16.62 -10.64 0.47
C VAL A 245 -15.24 -10.07 0.83
N HIS A 246 -14.56 -9.49 -0.15
CA HIS A 246 -13.30 -8.77 0.00
C HIS A 246 -13.51 -7.26 -0.23
N LEU A 247 -13.00 -6.40 0.65
CA LEU A 247 -13.01 -4.94 0.43
C LEU A 247 -11.67 -4.46 -0.11
N LEU A 248 -11.65 -3.91 -1.32
CA LEU A 248 -10.41 -3.48 -1.98
C LEU A 248 -9.91 -2.12 -1.45
N GLY A 249 -8.70 -2.09 -0.91
CA GLY A 249 -7.99 -0.89 -0.48
C GLY A 249 -8.58 -0.16 0.74
N VAL A 250 -9.52 -0.78 1.46
CA VAL A 250 -10.21 -0.17 2.61
C VAL A 250 -9.55 -0.60 3.91
N LEU A 251 -8.90 0.35 4.59
CA LEU A 251 -8.50 0.21 5.98
C LEU A 251 -8.73 1.51 6.74
N ARG A 252 -9.83 1.55 7.48
CA ARG A 252 -10.20 2.60 8.44
C ARG A 252 -10.62 1.90 9.72
N GLU A 253 -9.96 2.20 10.83
CA GLU A 253 -10.20 1.48 12.10
C GLU A 253 -11.67 1.57 12.54
N GLU A 254 -12.32 2.71 12.30
CA GLU A 254 -13.75 2.95 12.55
C GLU A 254 -14.70 2.08 11.74
N LEU A 255 -14.24 1.43 10.67
CA LEU A 255 -15.02 0.47 9.88
C LEU A 255 -14.85 -0.97 10.36
N LEU A 256 -13.82 -1.29 11.15
CA LEU A 256 -13.54 -2.67 11.56
C LEU A 256 -14.72 -3.32 12.32
N PRO A 257 -15.43 -2.64 13.25
CA PRO A 257 -16.61 -3.21 13.89
C PRO A 257 -17.73 -3.52 12.91
N GLU A 258 -18.00 -2.64 11.95
CA GLU A 258 -19.02 -2.85 10.91
C GLU A 258 -18.62 -4.01 9.98
N MET A 259 -17.36 -4.09 9.58
CA MET A 259 -16.85 -5.17 8.75
C MET A 259 -17.00 -6.54 9.42
N VAL A 260 -16.72 -6.63 10.74
CA VAL A 260 -16.94 -7.86 11.51
C VAL A 260 -18.43 -8.16 11.65
N LYS A 261 -19.23 -7.17 12.05
CA LYS A 261 -20.68 -7.30 12.23
C LYS A 261 -21.38 -7.83 10.98
N TRP A 262 -20.99 -7.34 9.80
CA TRP A 262 -21.59 -7.71 8.52
C TRP A 262 -20.83 -8.83 7.79
N GLY A 263 -19.95 -9.56 8.47
CA GLY A 263 -19.37 -10.80 7.95
C GLY A 263 -18.36 -10.63 6.81
N ILE A 264 -17.67 -9.48 6.71
CA ILE A 264 -16.64 -9.27 5.70
C ILE A 264 -15.52 -10.30 5.86
N PHE A 265 -15.30 -11.08 4.80
CA PHE A 265 -14.34 -12.17 4.81
C PHE A 265 -12.91 -11.63 4.84
N SER A 266 -12.59 -10.61 4.03
CA SER A 266 -11.23 -10.07 3.93
C SER A 266 -11.17 -8.62 3.45
N PHE A 267 -10.01 -7.99 3.60
CA PHE A 267 -9.71 -6.67 3.05
C PHE A 267 -8.22 -6.55 2.77
N ASP A 268 -7.82 -5.57 1.97
CA ASP A 268 -6.42 -5.24 1.74
C ASP A 268 -6.09 -3.78 2.07
N SER A 269 -4.85 -3.54 2.49
CA SER A 269 -4.31 -2.20 2.57
C SER A 269 -2.80 -2.16 2.73
N ALA A 270 -2.16 -1.27 1.98
CA ALA A 270 -0.76 -0.91 2.20
C ALA A 270 -0.58 0.33 3.10
N SER A 271 -1.66 0.87 3.68
CA SER A 271 -1.63 2.16 4.38
C SER A 271 -0.63 2.18 5.54
N TYR A 272 -0.66 1.18 6.43
CA TYR A 272 0.25 1.11 7.58
C TYR A 272 1.71 0.94 7.18
N LEU A 273 1.95 0.12 6.15
CA LEU A 273 3.27 -0.06 5.55
C LEU A 273 3.79 1.27 4.98
N ARG A 274 3.05 1.90 4.06
CA ARG A 274 3.50 3.07 3.31
C ARG A 274 3.50 4.36 4.12
N LYS A 275 2.70 4.46 5.20
CA LYS A 275 2.74 5.58 6.15
C LYS A 275 4.18 5.86 6.62
N ALA A 276 5.01 4.82 6.76
CA ALA A 276 6.40 4.92 7.17
C ALA A 276 7.27 5.86 6.29
N TRP A 277 6.93 6.08 5.02
CA TRP A 277 7.64 7.00 4.14
C TRP A 277 6.77 8.02 3.39
N LEU A 278 5.44 7.86 3.40
CA LEU A 278 4.51 8.81 2.79
C LEU A 278 3.98 9.87 3.75
N LYS A 279 4.04 9.63 5.07
CA LYS A 279 3.61 10.60 6.09
C LYS A 279 4.81 11.20 6.81
N ALA A 280 4.69 12.47 7.17
CA ALA A 280 5.74 13.21 7.87
C ALA A 280 5.67 13.08 9.40
N LYS A 281 4.46 12.84 9.95
CA LYS A 281 4.17 12.90 11.39
C LYS A 281 3.64 11.58 11.97
N GLU A 282 2.97 10.79 11.14
CA GLU A 282 2.35 9.53 11.54
C GLU A 282 3.00 8.38 10.76
N ASN A 283 4.25 8.07 11.11
CA ASN A 283 5.06 7.17 10.30
C ASN A 283 5.80 6.09 11.11
N TYR A 284 5.74 6.14 12.45
CA TYR A 284 6.06 5.04 13.34
C TYR A 284 4.85 4.74 14.24
N LEU A 285 4.36 3.50 14.26
CA LEU A 285 3.28 3.07 15.15
C LEU A 285 3.88 2.47 16.42
N GLY A 286 3.64 3.10 17.57
CA GLY A 286 4.04 2.58 18.88
C GLY A 286 3.25 1.33 19.26
N ILE A 287 3.79 0.52 20.17
CA ILE A 287 3.07 -0.63 20.73
C ILE A 287 1.88 -0.21 21.60
N ASP A 288 1.84 1.06 22.02
CA ASP A 288 0.71 1.72 22.65
C ASP A 288 -0.36 2.18 21.63
N TYR A 289 -0.20 1.79 20.37
CA TYR A 289 -1.04 2.13 19.22
C TYR A 289 -1.11 3.63 18.89
N LYS A 290 -0.18 4.44 19.40
CA LYS A 290 -0.05 5.85 19.02
C LYS A 290 0.88 6.02 17.83
N TRP A 291 0.61 7.05 17.04
CA TRP A 291 1.46 7.43 15.92
C TRP A 291 2.51 8.44 16.35
N TYR A 292 3.77 8.12 16.08
CA TYR A 292 4.92 8.99 16.32
C TYR A 292 5.55 9.44 15.01
N ALA A 293 6.25 10.58 15.08
CA ALA A 293 7.05 11.10 13.99
C ALA A 293 8.50 10.62 14.11
N SER A 294 8.95 9.81 13.16
CA SER A 294 10.34 9.41 13.02
C SER A 294 11.27 10.62 12.82
N ILE A 295 12.44 10.56 13.44
CA ILE A 295 13.46 11.61 13.45
C ILE A 295 14.12 11.73 12.08
N ARG A 296 14.06 12.91 11.45
CA ARG A 296 14.64 13.10 10.11
C ARG A 296 16.13 13.33 10.20
N VAL A 297 16.88 12.45 9.54
CA VAL A 297 18.32 12.62 9.32
C VAL A 297 18.63 12.33 7.85
N PRO A 298 18.32 13.26 6.93
CA PRO A 298 18.52 13.07 5.49
C PRO A 298 19.98 12.71 5.14
N ASP A 299 20.18 11.86 4.14
CA ASP A 299 21.52 11.50 3.64
C ASP A 299 22.10 12.66 2.82
N SER A 300 23.13 13.30 3.37
CA SER A 300 23.88 14.41 2.78
C SER A 300 24.48 14.05 1.41
N ARG A 301 24.76 12.76 1.15
CA ARG A 301 25.29 12.27 -0.13
C ARG A 301 24.21 12.03 -1.18
N ASN A 302 22.92 12.17 -0.82
CA ASN A 302 21.82 11.96 -1.74
C ASN A 302 21.85 13.01 -2.88
N PRO A 303 22.01 12.60 -4.15
CA PRO A 303 22.11 13.53 -5.27
C PRO A 303 20.91 14.49 -5.40
N ARG A 304 19.72 14.06 -4.95
CA ARG A 304 18.50 14.88 -4.99
C ARG A 304 18.52 16.05 -4.00
N LEU A 305 19.37 15.98 -2.98
CA LEU A 305 19.51 17.01 -1.94
C LEU A 305 20.68 17.97 -2.23
N LYS A 306 21.52 17.67 -3.23
CA LYS A 306 22.71 18.46 -3.59
C LYS A 306 22.40 19.95 -3.82
N LYS A 307 21.28 20.26 -4.52
CA LYS A 307 20.86 21.65 -4.75
C LYS A 307 20.47 22.40 -3.48
N LYS A 308 19.95 21.71 -2.45
CA LYS A 308 19.59 22.32 -1.17
C LYS A 308 20.82 22.54 -0.32
N ILE A 309 21.70 21.53 -0.28
CA ILE A 309 23.01 21.60 0.37
C ILE A 309 23.83 22.78 -0.17
N MET A 310 23.88 22.97 -1.50
CA MET A 310 24.57 24.11 -2.14
C MET A 310 24.01 25.50 -1.78
N ARG A 311 22.78 25.59 -1.25
CA ARG A 311 22.20 26.86 -0.78
C ARG A 311 22.54 27.16 0.67
N SER A 312 23.12 26.20 1.40
CA SER A 312 23.65 26.46 2.73
C SER A 312 25.05 27.08 2.63
N ASN A 313 25.44 27.87 3.63
CA ASN A 313 26.79 28.44 3.73
C ASN A 313 27.81 27.41 4.26
N LEU A 314 27.48 26.12 4.28
CA LEU A 314 28.30 25.04 4.84
C LEU A 314 28.96 24.24 3.71
N SER A 315 30.17 23.74 3.97
CA SER A 315 30.83 22.84 3.01
C SER A 315 30.15 21.46 3.03
N PRO A 316 30.21 20.68 1.93
CA PRO A 316 29.72 19.30 1.93
C PRO A 316 30.36 18.41 3.00
N SER A 317 31.61 18.69 3.40
CA SER A 317 32.29 17.95 4.47
C SER A 317 31.66 18.24 5.82
N ASP A 318 31.42 19.52 6.13
CA ASP A 318 30.82 19.93 7.42
C ASP A 318 29.43 19.31 7.62
N ILE A 319 28.62 19.28 6.56
CA ILE A 319 27.27 18.67 6.60
C ILE A 319 27.37 17.17 6.84
N TYR A 320 28.34 16.50 6.21
CA TYR A 320 28.57 15.08 6.42
C TYR A 320 29.03 14.79 7.86
N GLU A 321 29.94 15.59 8.39
CA GLU A 321 30.41 15.47 9.77
C GLU A 321 29.27 15.70 10.78
N GLN A 322 28.45 16.74 10.57
CA GLN A 322 27.26 17.01 11.38
C GLN A 322 26.26 15.84 11.34
N GLU A 323 26.01 15.28 10.16
CA GLU A 323 25.18 14.10 9.99
C GLU A 323 25.70 12.91 10.80
N GLN A 324 27.01 12.60 10.70
CA GLN A 324 27.61 11.48 11.41
C GLN A 324 27.61 11.70 12.93
N LYS A 325 27.81 12.93 13.39
CA LYS A 325 27.69 13.32 14.80
C LYS A 325 26.28 13.02 15.33
N ILE A 326 25.23 13.43 14.60
CA ILE A 326 23.83 13.23 14.98
C ILE A 326 23.47 11.74 15.01
N LEU A 327 23.86 10.98 13.98
CA LEU A 327 23.61 9.53 13.93
C LEU A 327 24.27 8.80 15.11
N ARG A 328 25.50 9.19 15.46
CA ARG A 328 26.20 8.66 16.63
C ARG A 328 25.48 9.04 17.93
N ALA A 329 25.13 10.31 18.11
CA ALA A 329 24.48 10.80 19.32
C ALA A 329 23.10 10.14 19.56
N LEU A 330 22.31 9.92 18.50
CA LEU A 330 21.05 9.17 18.58
C LEU A 330 21.27 7.73 19.08
N ARG A 331 22.28 7.03 18.56
CA ARG A 331 22.61 5.66 19.00
C ARG A 331 23.17 5.63 20.43
N GLU A 332 23.96 6.63 20.80
CA GLU A 332 24.45 6.79 22.17
C GLU A 332 23.30 7.08 23.16
N TYR A 333 22.32 7.90 22.76
CA TYR A 333 21.08 8.11 23.50
C TYR A 333 20.30 6.81 23.69
N ASP A 334 20.16 5.99 22.64
CA ASP A 334 19.51 4.67 22.71
C ASP A 334 20.21 3.75 23.73
N SER A 335 21.55 3.78 23.76
CA SER A 335 22.36 3.03 24.72
C SER A 335 22.42 3.63 26.14
N GLY A 336 21.86 4.82 26.36
CA GLY A 336 21.85 5.52 27.64
C GLY A 336 23.13 6.31 27.97
N LYS A 337 24.05 6.49 27.00
CA LYS A 337 25.29 7.27 27.16
C LYS A 337 25.06 8.78 27.08
N VAL A 338 24.12 9.22 26.24
CA VAL A 338 23.68 10.62 26.16
C VAL A 338 22.46 10.80 27.07
N LYS A 339 22.55 11.73 28.02
CA LYS A 339 21.45 12.08 28.95
C LYS A 339 20.78 13.41 28.60
N GLU A 340 21.49 14.29 27.92
CA GLU A 340 21.00 15.62 27.54
C GLU A 340 20.15 15.55 26.27
N LEU A 341 18.85 15.33 26.46
CA LEU A 341 17.90 15.22 25.35
C LEU A 341 17.73 16.56 24.60
N ASP A 342 17.75 17.69 25.30
CA ASP A 342 17.55 19.02 24.71
C ASP A 342 18.62 19.35 23.67
N ALA A 343 19.89 19.15 24.01
CA ALA A 343 21.01 19.38 23.10
C ALA A 343 20.95 18.45 21.86
N LEU A 344 20.55 17.18 22.05
CA LEU A 344 20.37 16.24 20.95
C LEU A 344 19.26 16.68 19.98
N ILE A 345 18.13 17.14 20.53
CA ILE A 345 17.02 17.64 19.72
C ILE A 345 17.45 18.90 18.96
N GLU A 346 18.16 19.83 19.60
CA GLU A 346 18.68 21.03 18.96
C GLU A 346 19.61 20.71 17.78
N ASP A 347 20.53 19.75 17.96
CA ASP A 347 21.43 19.27 16.91
C ASP A 347 20.64 18.68 15.72
N VAL A 348 19.63 17.85 16.00
CA VAL A 348 18.74 17.25 14.99
C VAL A 348 17.97 18.32 14.23
N MET A 349 17.36 19.28 14.94
CA MET A 349 16.55 20.34 14.35
C MET A 349 17.39 21.25 13.46
N THR A 350 18.62 21.57 13.89
CA THR A 350 19.58 22.35 13.12
C THR A 350 19.95 21.65 11.82
N TYR A 351 20.11 20.32 11.83
CA TYR A 351 20.41 19.56 10.61
C TYR A 351 19.19 19.41 9.68
N ASP A 352 18.01 19.09 10.22
CA ASP A 352 16.77 18.99 9.42
C ASP A 352 16.50 20.33 8.70
N ARG A 353 16.90 21.47 9.30
CA ARG A 353 16.80 22.83 8.73
C ARG A 353 17.49 23.05 7.41
N LEU A 354 18.55 22.31 7.14
CA LEU A 354 19.24 22.39 5.86
C LEU A 354 18.40 21.83 4.70
N PHE A 355 17.40 20.99 4.98
CA PHE A 355 16.68 20.21 3.97
C PHE A 355 15.22 20.65 3.76
N PHE A 356 14.82 21.77 4.36
CA PHE A 356 13.43 22.21 4.43
C PHE A 356 12.72 22.45 3.09
N ARG A 357 11.40 22.33 3.16
CA ARG A 357 10.41 22.75 2.15
C ARG A 357 9.70 23.99 2.70
N GLU A 358 9.08 24.79 1.85
CA GLU A 358 8.58 26.15 2.12
C GLU A 358 7.62 26.30 3.36
N GLU A 359 7.15 25.21 3.98
CA GLU A 359 6.28 25.21 5.16
C GLU A 359 6.84 24.38 6.35
N PHE A 360 8.09 24.61 6.77
CA PHE A 360 8.59 23.96 7.98
C PHE A 360 8.06 24.65 9.26
N LYS A 361 7.42 23.88 10.14
CA LYS A 361 6.93 24.34 11.45
C LYS A 361 7.84 23.79 12.54
N GLU A 362 8.91 24.51 12.83
CA GLU A 362 10.00 24.10 13.73
C GLU A 362 9.54 23.64 15.10
N GLY A 363 8.89 24.52 15.86
CA GLY A 363 8.37 24.17 17.19
C GLY A 363 7.33 23.04 17.17
N LYS A 364 6.78 22.65 16.01
CA LYS A 364 5.94 21.46 15.89
C LYS A 364 6.76 20.18 15.77
N TYR A 365 7.81 20.15 14.95
CA TYR A 365 8.63 18.95 14.78
C TYR A 365 9.50 18.67 16.00
N GLU A 366 10.00 19.72 16.66
CA GLU A 366 10.73 19.59 17.92
C GLU A 366 9.90 18.82 18.97
N LYS A 367 8.64 19.23 19.18
CA LYS A 367 7.70 18.55 20.09
C LYS A 367 7.47 17.08 19.72
N LEU A 368 7.33 16.79 18.42
CA LEU A 368 7.12 15.42 17.93
C LEU A 368 8.35 14.54 18.11
N TYR A 369 9.55 15.08 17.86
CA TYR A 369 10.81 14.35 18.07
C TYR A 369 11.07 14.12 19.57
N ARG A 370 10.77 15.11 20.40
CA ARG A 370 10.82 15.00 21.86
C ARG A 370 9.91 13.89 22.39
N GLU A 371 8.63 13.93 21.99
CA GLU A 371 7.64 12.91 22.38
C GLU A 371 8.10 11.49 22.03
N LEU A 372 8.63 11.30 20.81
CA LEU A 372 9.19 10.01 20.41
C LEU A 372 10.38 9.62 21.30
N LEU A 373 11.39 10.50 21.45
CA LEU A 373 12.62 10.19 22.16
C LEU A 373 12.39 9.93 23.66
N GLU A 374 11.52 10.71 24.31
CA GLU A 374 11.13 10.53 25.71
C GLU A 374 10.39 9.22 25.93
N SER A 375 9.47 8.86 25.03
CA SER A 375 8.71 7.61 25.14
C SER A 375 9.57 6.36 25.04
N LYS A 376 10.66 6.43 24.25
CA LYS A 376 11.51 5.27 23.91
C LYS A 376 10.72 4.05 23.44
N VAL A 377 9.52 4.26 22.87
CA VAL A 377 8.53 3.21 22.57
C VAL A 377 9.06 2.11 21.63
N TRP A 378 10.12 2.39 20.85
CA TRP A 378 10.78 1.37 20.04
C TRP A 378 11.55 0.33 20.86
N ARG A 379 12.04 0.69 22.05
CA ARG A 379 12.75 -0.21 22.97
C ARG A 379 11.80 -1.19 23.65
N GLU A 380 10.56 -0.79 23.84
CA GLU A 380 9.51 -1.64 24.41
C GLU A 380 9.00 -2.68 23.40
N CYS A 381 9.20 -2.42 22.10
CA CYS A 381 8.79 -3.33 21.06
C CYS A 381 9.77 -4.50 20.90
N SER A 382 9.28 -5.71 21.15
CA SER A 382 10.06 -6.93 20.98
C SER A 382 10.08 -7.49 19.55
N CYS A 383 9.56 -6.77 18.54
CA CYS A 383 9.52 -7.31 17.18
C CYS A 383 10.94 -7.47 16.58
N PRO A 384 11.18 -8.46 15.68
CA PRO A 384 12.48 -8.67 15.05
C PRO A 384 13.15 -7.43 14.45
N VAL A 385 12.37 -6.49 13.90
CA VAL A 385 12.88 -5.24 13.34
C VAL A 385 13.40 -4.30 14.43
N CYS A 386 12.58 -4.03 15.46
CA CYS A 386 12.96 -3.13 16.55
C CYS A 386 14.13 -3.70 17.36
N ARG A 387 14.15 -5.01 17.62
CA ARG A 387 15.30 -5.66 18.29
C ARG A 387 16.60 -5.53 17.51
N LYS A 388 16.55 -5.64 16.17
CA LYS A 388 17.74 -5.55 15.32
C LYS A 388 18.22 -4.12 15.12
N LEU A 389 17.31 -3.16 14.96
CA LEU A 389 17.65 -1.78 14.61
C LEU A 389 17.77 -0.84 15.83
N GLY A 390 17.12 -1.14 16.95
CA GLY A 390 17.02 -0.16 18.05
C GLY A 390 16.46 1.16 17.53
N ILE A 391 17.06 2.28 17.95
CA ILE A 391 16.66 3.62 17.50
C ILE A 391 16.72 3.80 15.97
N ASP A 392 17.52 3.02 15.25
CA ASP A 392 17.65 3.16 13.80
C ASP A 392 16.33 2.89 13.04
N VAL A 393 15.35 2.21 13.65
CA VAL A 393 14.00 2.02 13.09
C VAL A 393 13.20 3.34 13.05
N VAL A 394 13.42 4.22 14.03
CA VAL A 394 12.69 5.49 14.17
C VAL A 394 13.44 6.67 13.54
N ILE A 395 14.52 6.41 12.82
CA ILE A 395 15.21 7.41 11.98
C ILE A 395 14.62 7.37 10.56
N PHE A 396 14.15 8.52 10.07
CA PHE A 396 13.69 8.71 8.69
C PHE A 396 14.88 8.93 7.77
N ARG A 397 15.40 7.84 7.20
CA ARG A 397 16.57 7.85 6.32
C ARG A 397 16.62 6.59 5.49
N GLY A 398 16.93 6.72 4.20
CA GLY A 398 17.14 5.58 3.31
C GLY A 398 15.91 4.67 3.09
N SER A 399 15.98 3.79 2.10
CA SER A 399 14.86 2.89 1.78
C SER A 399 14.73 1.75 2.81
N ASN A 400 15.86 1.14 3.19
CA ASN A 400 15.90 -0.04 4.05
C ASN A 400 15.34 0.21 5.46
N ARG A 401 15.64 1.33 6.10
CA ARG A 401 15.08 1.70 7.42
C ARG A 401 13.60 2.02 7.30
N ASN A 402 13.25 2.88 6.33
CA ASN A 402 11.87 3.32 6.14
C ASN A 402 10.91 2.15 5.83
N LYS A 403 11.32 1.22 4.98
CA LYS A 403 10.53 0.01 4.67
C LYS A 403 10.45 -0.94 5.86
N ARG A 404 11.53 -1.14 6.62
CA ARG A 404 11.51 -1.93 7.87
C ARG A 404 10.61 -1.32 8.94
N ARG A 405 10.61 0.00 9.09
CA ARG A 405 9.63 0.70 9.93
C ARG A 405 8.21 0.44 9.45
N GLY A 406 7.98 0.44 8.14
CA GLY A 406 6.69 0.06 7.56
C GLY A 406 6.31 -1.40 7.89
N PHE A 407 7.26 -2.33 7.84
CA PHE A 407 7.06 -3.72 8.27
C PHE A 407 6.69 -3.83 9.75
N HIS A 408 7.32 -3.03 10.61
CA HIS A 408 6.95 -2.90 12.03
C HIS A 408 5.53 -2.35 12.20
N ASN A 409 5.17 -1.26 11.50
CA ASN A 409 3.83 -0.69 11.57
C ASN A 409 2.75 -1.71 11.16
N THR A 410 3.01 -2.49 10.10
CA THR A 410 2.13 -3.58 9.67
C THR A 410 2.02 -4.68 10.73
N TYR A 411 3.14 -5.07 11.36
CA TYR A 411 3.16 -6.05 12.44
C TYR A 411 2.32 -5.62 13.65
N VAL A 412 2.53 -4.39 14.14
CA VAL A 412 1.79 -3.86 15.31
C VAL A 412 0.29 -3.75 14.99
N PHE A 413 -0.07 -3.27 13.81
CA PHE A 413 -1.47 -3.25 13.37
C PHE A 413 -2.09 -4.63 13.30
N TYR A 414 -1.39 -5.60 12.70
CA TYR A 414 -1.92 -6.96 12.56
C TYR A 414 -2.12 -7.63 13.92
N GLY A 415 -1.22 -7.39 14.88
CA GLY A 415 -1.40 -7.80 16.27
C GLY A 415 -2.70 -7.26 16.86
N ARG A 416 -2.92 -5.94 16.76
CA ARG A 416 -4.14 -5.27 17.22
C ARG A 416 -5.40 -5.80 16.54
N LEU A 417 -5.34 -6.03 15.23
CA LEU A 417 -6.44 -6.59 14.46
C LEU A 417 -6.81 -7.98 14.98
N ASN A 418 -5.83 -8.83 15.25
CA ASN A 418 -6.07 -10.17 15.78
C ASN A 418 -6.61 -10.15 17.20
N GLU A 419 -6.20 -9.20 18.04
CA GLU A 419 -6.79 -8.99 19.37
C GLU A 419 -8.25 -8.53 19.26
N PHE A 420 -8.54 -7.64 18.33
CA PHE A 420 -9.91 -7.16 18.07
C PHE A 420 -10.84 -8.25 17.51
N LEU A 421 -10.30 -9.24 16.79
CA LEU A 421 -11.07 -10.32 16.17
C LEU A 421 -11.28 -11.54 17.07
N LYS A 422 -10.64 -11.58 18.24
CA LYS A 422 -10.91 -12.56 19.30
C LYS A 422 -12.14 -12.12 20.09
#